data_AF-A0A382WE39-F1
#
_entry.id   AF-A0A382WE39-F1
#
_cell.length_a   1.000
_cell.length_b   1.000
_cell.length_c   1.000
_cell.angle_alpha   90.00
_cell.angle_beta   90.00
_cell.angle_gamma   90.00
#
_symmetry.space_group_name_H-M   'P 1'
#
loop_
_entity.id
_entity.type
_entity.pdbx_description
1 polymer ?
#
loop_
_entity_poly.entity_id
_entity_poly.type
_entity_poly.pdbx_seq_one_letter_code
_entity_poly.pdbx_strand_id
1 'polypeptide(L)'
;VAEDVDDAFVQLWLGEDVVAQIQVSRNHVAGYRNETTLYGTRGLIHVGHFDDDPLKVWVEAYGREHNVIEKRAYPLRDYDRPVPVFIRRFGLAYKAEVVDFVNKCASGEPFEVTHREGLRAMEVVTAAASSLKIRAQADLLG
;
A
#
# COMPACT_ATOMS: atom_id res chain seq x y z
N VAL A 1 -5.82 -22.07 9.90
CA VAL A 1 -5.20 -21.09 10.81
C VAL A 1 -6.36 -20.32 11.42
N ALA A 2 -6.53 -20.33 12.73
CA ALA A 2 -7.45 -19.41 13.39
C ALA A 2 -6.72 -18.06 13.48
N GLU A 3 -7.37 -16.99 13.02
CA GLU A 3 -6.76 -15.67 12.91
C GLU A 3 -7.34 -14.75 13.97
N ASP A 4 -6.50 -13.88 14.54
CA ASP A 4 -6.89 -13.05 15.69
C ASP A 4 -7.60 -11.75 15.28
N VAL A 5 -7.34 -11.23 14.06
CA VAL A 5 -7.86 -9.93 13.58
C VAL A 5 -8.04 -9.91 12.05
N ASP A 6 -9.27 -9.63 11.58
CA ASP A 6 -9.62 -9.53 10.16
C ASP A 6 -9.49 -8.12 9.57
N ASP A 7 -9.70 -7.11 10.42
CA ASP A 7 -9.70 -5.70 10.08
C ASP A 7 -8.87 -4.92 11.09
N ALA A 8 -7.99 -4.04 10.63
CA ALA A 8 -7.16 -3.23 11.50
C ALA A 8 -7.01 -1.79 10.98
N PHE A 9 -6.94 -0.87 11.93
CA PHE A 9 -6.57 0.52 11.72
C PHE A 9 -5.32 0.81 12.53
N VAL A 10 -4.27 1.30 11.87
CA VAL A 10 -3.01 1.67 12.50
C VAL A 10 -2.72 3.14 12.19
N GLN A 11 -2.42 3.91 13.22
CA GLN A 11 -1.94 5.29 13.09
C GLN A 11 -0.47 5.36 13.50
N LEU A 12 0.33 6.01 12.68
CA LEU A 12 1.77 6.17 12.87
C LEU A 12 2.12 7.66 12.91
N TRP A 13 3.08 8.02 13.76
CA TRP A 13 3.72 9.33 13.77
C TRP A 13 5.12 9.19 13.15
N LEU A 14 5.31 9.79 11.97
CA LEU A 14 6.56 9.75 11.20
C LEU A 14 7.36 11.05 11.42
N GLY A 15 7.66 11.35 12.68
CA GLY A 15 8.22 12.63 13.12
C GLY A 15 7.18 13.54 13.75
N GLU A 16 7.48 14.83 13.85
CA GLU A 16 6.62 15.81 14.55
C GLU A 16 5.38 16.20 13.74
N ASP A 17 5.51 16.34 12.42
CA ASP A 17 4.48 16.94 11.56
C ASP A 17 3.83 15.95 10.57
N VAL A 18 4.23 14.67 10.58
CA VAL A 18 3.74 13.67 9.63
C VAL A 18 3.01 12.56 10.37
N VAL A 19 1.75 12.36 9.99
CA VAL A 19 0.92 11.25 10.45
C VAL A 19 0.60 10.36 9.26
N ALA A 20 0.75 9.05 9.43
CA ALA A 20 0.32 8.05 8.46
C ALA A 20 -0.78 7.18 9.06
N GLN A 21 -1.70 6.75 8.20
CA GLN A 21 -2.79 5.86 8.56
C GLN A 21 -2.78 4.66 7.62
N ILE A 22 -2.88 3.46 8.20
CA ILE A 22 -2.96 2.21 7.46
C ILE A 22 -4.29 1.56 7.84
N GLN A 23 -5.10 1.30 6.83
CA GLN A 23 -6.35 0.54 6.94
C GLN A 23 -6.18 -0.76 6.17
N VAL A 24 -6.38 -1.88 6.86
CA VAL A 24 -6.36 -3.21 6.24
C VAL A 24 -7.65 -3.93 6.56
N SER A 25 -8.19 -4.61 5.55
CA SER A 25 -9.33 -5.49 5.67
C SER A 25 -9.10 -6.69 4.76
N ARG A 26 -9.49 -7.86 5.23
CA ARG A 26 -9.49 -9.08 4.41
C ARG A 26 -10.73 -9.19 3.53
N ASN A 27 -11.79 -8.44 3.85
CA ASN A 27 -13.15 -8.68 3.35
C ASN A 27 -13.64 -7.59 2.38
N HIS A 28 -12.79 -7.16 1.44
CA HIS A 28 -13.23 -6.23 0.40
C HIS A 28 -13.89 -6.97 -0.76
N VAL A 29 -15.21 -7.18 -0.67
CA VAL A 29 -16.01 -7.95 -1.65
C VAL A 29 -15.93 -7.41 -3.08
N ALA A 30 -15.67 -6.11 -3.23
CA ALA A 30 -15.56 -5.46 -4.54
C ALA A 30 -14.18 -5.65 -5.20
N GLY A 31 -13.26 -6.38 -4.57
CA GLY A 31 -11.96 -6.75 -5.15
C GLY A 31 -10.76 -6.25 -4.36
N TYR A 32 -9.58 -6.30 -4.98
CA TYR A 32 -8.30 -6.05 -4.31
C TYR A 32 -7.92 -4.57 -4.30
N ARG A 33 -8.35 -3.84 -3.26
CA ARG A 33 -8.10 -2.41 -3.10
C ARG A 33 -6.73 -2.14 -2.46
N ASN A 34 -5.84 -1.52 -3.23
CA ASN A 34 -4.55 -1.01 -2.76
C ASN A 34 -4.44 0.43 -3.21
N GLU A 35 -4.62 1.31 -2.24
CA GLU A 35 -4.74 2.75 -2.43
C GLU A 35 -3.75 3.44 -1.50
N THR A 36 -3.19 4.55 -1.96
CA THR A 36 -2.33 5.38 -1.13
C THR A 36 -2.59 6.83 -1.47
N THR A 37 -2.83 7.63 -0.44
CA THR A 37 -3.05 9.06 -0.57
C THR A 37 -2.02 9.80 0.27
N LEU A 38 -1.26 10.67 -0.37
CA LEU A 38 -0.31 11.56 0.26
C LEU A 38 -0.87 12.98 0.27
N TYR A 39 -1.09 13.52 1.46
CA TYR A 39 -1.48 14.91 1.65
C TYR A 39 -0.26 15.76 1.96
N GLY A 40 -0.15 16.90 1.30
CA GLY A 40 0.90 17.87 1.55
C GLY A 40 0.36 19.29 1.56
N THR A 41 1.20 20.23 1.99
CA THR A 41 0.82 21.66 2.07
C THR A 41 0.52 22.29 0.71
N ARG A 42 0.80 21.61 -0.40
CA ARG A 42 0.58 22.12 -1.77
C ARG A 42 -0.48 21.33 -2.55
N GLY A 43 -1.11 20.33 -1.94
CA GLY A 43 -2.08 19.50 -2.63
C GLY A 43 -2.00 18.04 -2.18
N LEU A 44 -2.42 17.14 -3.06
CA LEU A 44 -2.45 15.70 -2.78
C LEU A 44 -1.99 14.88 -3.97
N ILE A 45 -1.43 13.71 -3.68
CA ILE A 45 -1.20 12.64 -4.66
C ILE A 45 -2.03 11.45 -4.22
N HIS A 46 -2.77 10.86 -5.14
CA HIS A 46 -3.63 9.72 -4.92
C HIS A 46 -3.31 8.63 -5.95
N VAL A 47 -2.99 7.44 -5.47
CA VAL A 47 -2.61 6.31 -6.31
C VAL A 47 -3.51 5.13 -6.03
N GLY A 48 -4.07 4.55 -7.09
CA GLY A 48 -4.79 3.28 -7.01
C GLY A 48 -6.19 3.39 -6.41
N HIS A 49 -6.85 4.55 -6.55
CA HIS A 49 -8.25 4.69 -6.19
C HIS A 49 -9.09 3.56 -6.79
N PHE A 50 -10.07 3.07 -6.04
CA PHE A 50 -10.97 2.04 -6.54
C PHE A 50 -11.76 2.56 -7.75
N ASP A 51 -11.82 1.76 -8.81
CA ASP A 51 -12.46 2.11 -10.08
C ASP A 51 -13.12 0.87 -10.70
N ASP A 52 -13.95 1.08 -11.72
CA ASP A 52 -14.70 0.01 -12.40
C ASP A 52 -13.83 -0.93 -13.24
N ASP A 53 -12.70 -0.45 -13.74
CA ASP A 53 -11.75 -1.21 -14.55
C ASP A 53 -10.57 -1.74 -13.69
N PRO A 54 -10.52 -3.05 -13.40
CA PRO A 54 -9.44 -3.66 -12.62
C PRO A 54 -8.13 -3.81 -13.41
N LEU A 55 -8.10 -3.43 -14.68
CA LEU A 55 -6.92 -3.48 -15.56
C LEU A 55 -6.24 -2.13 -15.71
N LYS A 56 -6.52 -1.16 -14.83
CA LYS A 56 -5.76 0.09 -14.78
C LYS A 56 -5.52 0.56 -13.35
N VAL A 57 -4.54 1.43 -13.21
CA VAL A 57 -4.18 2.08 -11.95
C VAL A 57 -4.10 3.57 -12.20
N TRP A 58 -4.85 4.34 -11.44
CA TRP A 58 -4.78 5.80 -11.52
C TRP A 58 -3.63 6.33 -10.69
N VAL A 59 -2.96 7.33 -11.24
CA VAL A 59 -2.16 8.30 -10.49
C VAL A 59 -2.81 9.66 -10.72
N GLU A 60 -3.20 10.30 -9.63
CA GLU A 60 -3.85 11.59 -9.63
C GLU A 60 -3.08 12.53 -8.72
N ALA A 61 -2.80 13.73 -9.20
CA ALA A 61 -2.19 14.80 -8.43
C ALA A 61 -3.04 16.06 -8.55
N TYR A 62 -3.42 16.63 -7.42
CA TYR A 62 -4.23 17.84 -7.33
C TYR A 62 -3.48 18.91 -6.55
N GLY A 63 -3.61 20.17 -6.97
CA GLY A 63 -3.08 21.33 -6.25
C GLY A 63 -4.00 21.83 -5.13
N ARG A 64 -3.65 22.97 -4.52
CA ARG A 64 -4.37 23.57 -3.37
C ARG A 64 -5.85 23.87 -3.63
N GLU A 65 -6.21 24.16 -4.87
CA GLU A 65 -7.57 24.57 -5.26
C GLU A 65 -8.28 23.48 -6.07
N HIS A 66 -7.93 22.22 -5.81
CA HIS A 66 -8.45 21.05 -6.55
C HIS A 66 -8.15 21.08 -8.06
N ASN A 67 -7.23 21.94 -8.50
CA ASN A 67 -6.78 21.96 -9.88
C ASN A 67 -6.02 20.67 -10.19
N VAL A 68 -6.38 20.00 -11.28
CA VAL A 68 -5.71 18.78 -11.74
C VAL A 68 -4.31 19.15 -12.22
N ILE A 69 -3.29 18.62 -11.55
CA ILE A 69 -1.89 18.72 -11.98
C ILE A 69 -1.55 17.54 -12.89
N GLU A 70 -1.93 16.33 -12.46
CA GLU A 70 -1.81 15.13 -13.27
C GLU A 70 -3.00 14.21 -13.00
N LYS A 71 -3.51 13.57 -14.05
CA LYS A 71 -4.44 12.46 -13.94
C LYS A 71 -4.16 11.49 -15.06
N ARG A 72 -3.57 10.34 -14.72
CA ARG A 72 -3.11 9.36 -15.68
C ARG A 72 -3.49 7.96 -15.23
N ALA A 73 -4.02 7.17 -16.16
CA ALA A 73 -4.21 5.75 -15.98
C ALA A 73 -3.01 4.98 -16.53
N TYR A 74 -2.51 4.02 -15.75
CA TYR A 74 -1.48 3.07 -16.17
C TYR A 74 -2.15 1.72 -16.42
N PRO A 75 -2.03 1.14 -17.63
CA PRO A 75 -2.63 -0.15 -17.93
C PRO A 75 -1.91 -1.27 -17.17
N LEU A 76 -2.68 -2.25 -16.73
CA LEU A 76 -2.21 -3.51 -16.18
C LEU A 76 -2.30 -4.60 -17.24
N ARG A 77 -1.62 -5.71 -16.98
CA ARG A 77 -1.65 -6.87 -17.88
C ARG A 77 -2.96 -7.64 -17.70
N ASP A 78 -3.67 -7.84 -18.80
CA ASP A 78 -4.62 -8.95 -18.90
C ASP A 78 -3.86 -10.26 -19.13
N TYR A 79 -4.22 -11.29 -18.38
CA TYR A 79 -3.59 -12.61 -18.46
C TYR A 79 -4.42 -13.60 -19.28
N ASP A 80 -5.60 -13.20 -19.76
CA ASP A 80 -6.53 -14.04 -20.54
C ASP A 80 -6.92 -15.35 -19.84
N ARG A 81 -6.68 -15.43 -18.52
CA ARG A 81 -6.99 -16.56 -17.66
C ARG A 81 -7.13 -16.08 -16.21
N PRO A 82 -7.86 -16.82 -15.36
CA PRO A 82 -7.89 -16.53 -13.94
C PRO A 82 -6.48 -16.59 -13.34
N VAL A 83 -6.10 -15.51 -12.66
CA VAL A 83 -4.87 -15.41 -11.86
C VAL A 83 -5.25 -14.81 -10.51
N PRO A 84 -4.47 -15.07 -9.44
CA PRO A 84 -4.68 -14.37 -8.18
C PRO A 84 -4.71 -12.86 -8.37
N VAL A 85 -5.59 -12.16 -7.65
CA VAL A 85 -5.85 -10.72 -7.83
C VAL A 85 -4.58 -9.86 -7.69
N PHE A 86 -3.64 -10.26 -6.83
CA PHE A 86 -2.36 -9.56 -6.67
C PHE A 86 -1.44 -9.72 -7.91
N ILE A 87 -1.51 -10.83 -8.64
CA ILE A 87 -0.74 -11.02 -9.89
C ILE A 87 -1.26 -10.08 -10.98
N ARG A 88 -2.59 -9.87 -11.04
CA ARG A 88 -3.18 -8.88 -11.93
C ARG A 88 -2.74 -7.45 -11.55
N ARG A 89 -2.78 -7.12 -10.26
CA ARG A 89 -2.47 -5.78 -9.74
C ARG A 89 -0.99 -5.40 -9.79
N PHE A 90 -0.10 -6.35 -9.51
CA PHE A 90 1.33 -6.10 -9.28
C PHE A 90 2.25 -6.92 -10.20
N GLY A 91 1.73 -7.65 -11.19
CA GLY A 91 2.56 -8.45 -12.10
C GLY A 91 3.65 -7.66 -12.82
N LEU A 92 3.37 -6.41 -13.20
CA LEU A 92 4.38 -5.50 -13.77
C LEU A 92 5.44 -5.10 -12.74
N ALA A 93 5.04 -4.88 -11.48
CA ALA A 93 5.96 -4.54 -10.40
C ALA A 93 6.89 -5.72 -10.07
N TYR A 94 6.36 -6.95 -9.96
CA TYR A 94 7.20 -8.14 -9.76
C TYR A 94 8.19 -8.37 -10.90
N LYS A 95 7.77 -8.12 -12.15
CA LYS A 95 8.69 -8.21 -13.30
C LYS A 95 9.80 -7.17 -13.18
N ALA A 96 9.47 -5.93 -12.82
CA ALA A 96 10.45 -4.86 -12.64
C ALA A 96 11.41 -5.16 -11.48
N GLU A 97 10.90 -5.67 -10.35
CA GLU A 97 11.69 -6.08 -9.19
C GLU A 97 12.71 -7.17 -9.54
N VAL A 98 12.30 -8.21 -10.28
CA VAL A 98 13.23 -9.28 -10.72
C VAL A 98 14.29 -8.74 -11.68
N VAL A 99 13.92 -7.84 -12.59
CA VAL A 99 14.88 -7.20 -13.52
C VAL A 99 15.90 -6.36 -12.74
N ASP A 100 15.45 -5.54 -11.80
CA ASP A 100 16.31 -4.73 -10.93
C ASP A 100 17.28 -5.61 -10.13
N PHE A 101 16.78 -6.70 -9.54
CA PHE A 101 17.59 -7.65 -8.79
C PHE A 101 18.70 -8.27 -9.65
N VAL A 102 18.37 -8.79 -10.84
CA VAL A 102 19.35 -9.40 -11.75
C VAL A 102 20.39 -8.38 -12.20
N ASN A 103 19.96 -7.16 -12.53
CA ASN A 103 20.89 -6.10 -12.95
C ASN A 103 21.89 -5.75 -11.85
N LYS A 104 21.44 -5.61 -10.60
CA LYS A 104 22.30 -5.31 -9.45
C LYS A 104 23.25 -6.44 -9.10
N CYS A 105 22.81 -7.69 -9.24
CA CYS A 105 23.70 -8.85 -9.15
C CYS A 105 24.81 -8.81 -10.21
N ALA A 106 24.47 -8.39 -11.45
CA ALA A 106 25.42 -8.34 -12.55
C ALA A 106 26.38 -7.14 -12.48
N SER A 107 25.89 -5.96 -12.06
CA SER A 107 26.68 -4.73 -11.98
C SER A 107 27.47 -4.60 -10.67
N GLY A 108 27.04 -5.28 -9.60
CA GLY A 108 27.58 -5.09 -8.25
C GLY A 108 27.11 -3.79 -7.58
N GLU A 109 26.14 -3.08 -8.17
CA GLU A 109 25.53 -1.90 -7.56
C GLU A 109 24.73 -2.26 -6.30
N PRO A 110 24.62 -1.34 -5.34
CA PRO A 110 23.86 -1.58 -4.12
C PRO A 110 22.36 -1.79 -4.40
N PHE A 111 21.74 -2.65 -3.59
CA PHE A 111 20.29 -2.81 -3.57
C PHE A 111 19.62 -1.63 -2.86
N GLU A 112 18.58 -1.09 -3.48
CA GLU A 112 17.76 -0.01 -2.92
C GLU A 112 16.92 -0.53 -1.75
N VAL A 113 16.41 -1.76 -1.86
CA VAL A 113 15.70 -2.47 -0.81
C VAL A 113 16.60 -3.58 -0.28
N THR A 114 16.93 -3.52 1.00
CA THR A 114 17.76 -4.52 1.67
C THR A 114 16.99 -5.19 2.81
N HIS A 115 17.60 -6.20 3.43
CA HIS A 115 17.08 -6.83 4.65
C HIS A 115 16.78 -5.82 5.78
N ARG A 116 17.43 -4.65 5.79
CA ARG A 116 17.18 -3.60 6.78
C ARG A 116 15.78 -3.01 6.66
N GLU A 117 15.26 -2.87 5.44
CA GLU A 117 13.90 -2.37 5.25
C GLU A 117 12.86 -3.40 5.67
N GLY A 118 13.17 -4.69 5.48
CA GLY A 118 12.37 -5.79 6.05
C GLY A 118 12.34 -5.76 7.59
N LEU A 119 13.50 -5.54 8.23
CA LEU A 119 13.56 -5.42 9.70
C LEU A 119 12.74 -4.23 10.20
N ARG A 120 12.89 -3.05 9.59
CA ARG A 120 12.12 -1.84 9.96
C ARG A 120 10.62 -2.04 9.77
N ALA A 121 10.20 -2.69 8.69
CA ALA A 121 8.79 -3.02 8.49
C ALA A 121 8.27 -3.93 9.61
N MET A 122 9.05 -4.93 10.03
CA MET A 122 8.69 -5.81 11.14
C MET A 122 8.60 -5.07 12.47
N GLU A 123 9.51 -4.13 12.75
CA GLU A 123 9.45 -3.28 13.94
C GLU A 123 8.13 -2.49 14.02
N VAL A 124 7.69 -1.92 12.90
CA VAL A 124 6.39 -1.22 12.81
C VAL A 124 5.22 -2.17 13.06
N VAL A 125 5.24 -3.37 12.45
CA VAL A 125 4.19 -4.38 12.65
C VAL A 125 4.13 -4.85 14.11
N THR A 126 5.28 -5.11 14.74
CA THR A 126 5.35 -5.53 16.15
C THR A 126 4.84 -4.44 17.09
N ALA A 127 5.20 -3.17 16.84
CA ALA A 127 4.70 -2.04 17.62
C ALA A 127 3.18 -1.88 17.45
N ALA A 128 2.68 -1.95 16.22
CA ALA A 128 1.25 -1.90 15.94
C ALA A 128 0.49 -3.03 16.64
N ALA A 129 0.96 -4.28 16.51
CA ALA A 129 0.37 -5.45 17.15
C ALA A 129 0.34 -5.33 18.68
N SER A 130 1.42 -4.80 19.28
CA SER A 130 1.52 -4.59 20.72
C SER A 130 0.62 -3.44 21.22
N SER A 131 0.23 -2.52 20.33
CA SER A 131 -0.70 -1.43 20.62
C SER A 131 -2.18 -1.78 20.43
N LEU A 132 -2.47 -2.99 19.93
CA LEU A 132 -3.84 -3.42 19.61
C LEU A 132 -4.73 -3.40 20.86
N LYS A 133 -5.77 -2.58 20.80
CA LYS A 133 -6.89 -2.64 21.72
C LYS A 133 -7.93 -3.57 21.12
N ILE A 134 -7.92 -4.82 21.54
CA ILE A 134 -8.93 -5.79 21.14
C ILE A 134 -10.24 -5.42 21.83
N ARG A 135 -11.38 -5.56 21.13
CA ARG A 135 -12.74 -5.09 21.53
C ARG A 135 -13.11 -5.33 23.00
N ALA A 136 -12.64 -6.43 23.61
CA ALA A 136 -12.83 -6.71 25.04
C ALA A 136 -12.28 -5.63 26.01
N GLN A 137 -11.32 -4.80 25.59
CA GLN A 137 -10.81 -3.66 26.37
C GLN A 137 -11.56 -2.34 26.09
N ALA A 138 -12.27 -2.23 24.96
CA ALA A 138 -13.04 -1.04 24.62
C ALA A 138 -14.37 -0.99 25.39
N ASP A 139 -14.97 -2.16 25.65
CA ASP A 139 -16.21 -2.28 26.42
C ASP A 139 -16.02 -2.06 27.94
N LEU A 140 -14.78 -2.01 28.43
CA LEU A 140 -14.44 -1.69 29.84
C LEU A 140 -14.28 -0.19 30.12
N LEU A 141 -14.44 0.66 29.11
CA LEU A 141 -14.33 2.13 29.20
C LEU A 141 -15.66 2.83 28.85
N GLY A 142 -16.74 2.08 28.70
CA GLY A 142 -18.10 2.57 28.47
C GLY A 142 -18.98 2.52 29.71
#